data_AF-A0ABD1Q6V7-F1
#
_entry.id   AF-A0ABD1Q6V7-F1
#
_cell.length_a   1.000
_cell.length_b   1.000
_cell.length_c   1.000
_cell.angle_alpha   90.00
_cell.angle_beta   90.00
_cell.angle_gamma   90.00
#
_symmetry.space_group_name_H-M   'P 1'
#
loop_
_entity.id
_entity.type
_entity.pdbx_description
1 polymer ?
#
loop_
_entity_poly.entity_id
_entity_poly.type
_entity_poly.pdbx_seq_one_letter_code
_entity_poly.pdbx_strand_id
1 'polypeptide(L)'
;MDSNLLEDQSARKKKKIFFIIFIICLFAVIISTIIYGFTVLKRHAESQSPSTNSVRAIQVVCSVTWYPHHCIASISAQRRRRHPFSKNDPSMIFTLSLHVAINELKPLISLPKKLASKTRNHQINSALKDCGKLLNYSVSQLNRSLISSDGKKSMANETMIGDLTAWIRSGISNIDKCLKGLESMKSEWRVASE
;
A
#
# COMPACT_ATOMS: atom_id res chain seq x y z
N MET A 1 -48.89 49.86 52.45
CA MET A 1 -49.34 49.03 51.30
C MET A 1 -48.11 48.46 50.61
N ASP A 2 -47.17 47.90 51.39
CA ASP A 2 -45.76 47.73 50.98
C ASP A 2 -45.24 46.31 51.15
N SER A 3 -45.94 45.46 51.90
CA SER A 3 -45.59 44.05 52.11
C SER A 3 -45.70 43.22 50.82
N ASN A 4 -46.73 43.48 50.00
CA ASN A 4 -47.00 42.73 48.77
C ASN A 4 -45.99 42.99 47.64
N LEU A 5 -45.30 44.15 47.64
CA LEU A 5 -44.32 44.51 46.60
C LEU A 5 -42.97 43.80 46.81
N LEU A 6 -42.57 43.59 48.06
CA LEU A 6 -41.33 42.88 48.42
C LEU A 6 -41.43 41.37 48.14
N GLU A 7 -42.61 40.78 48.35
CA GLU A 7 -42.86 39.36 48.13
C GLU A 7 -42.81 38.99 46.64
N ASP A 8 -43.39 39.83 45.78
CA ASP A 8 -43.38 39.65 44.31
C ASP A 8 -41.98 39.86 43.69
N GLN A 9 -41.19 40.79 44.24
CA GLN A 9 -39.77 40.97 43.88
C GLN A 9 -38.91 39.75 44.26
N SER A 10 -39.14 39.17 45.45
CA SER A 10 -38.42 37.99 45.94
C SER A 10 -38.74 36.73 45.11
N ALA A 11 -40.03 36.53 44.77
CA ALA A 11 -40.47 35.41 43.94
C ALA A 11 -39.91 35.48 42.50
N ARG A 12 -39.88 36.68 41.90
CA ARG A 12 -39.29 36.88 40.56
C ARG A 12 -37.78 36.65 40.54
N LYS A 13 -37.06 37.06 41.59
CA LYS A 13 -35.61 36.80 41.71
C LYS A 13 -35.31 35.30 41.87
N LYS A 14 -36.10 34.58 42.69
CA LYS A 14 -35.98 33.12 42.85
C LYS A 14 -36.23 32.37 41.54
N LYS A 15 -37.24 32.77 40.75
CA LYS A 15 -37.52 32.20 39.42
C LYS A 15 -36.38 32.45 38.42
N LYS A 16 -35.77 33.64 38.43
CA LYS A 16 -34.60 33.96 37.59
C LYS A 16 -33.36 33.14 37.97
N ILE A 17 -33.10 32.97 39.27
CA ILE A 17 -31.97 32.15 39.76
C ILE A 17 -32.18 30.69 39.35
N PHE A 18 -33.39 30.15 39.50
CA PHE A 18 -33.71 28.79 39.08
C PHE A 18 -33.47 28.58 37.57
N PHE A 19 -33.87 29.54 36.73
CA PHE A 19 -33.65 29.47 35.29
C PHE A 19 -32.16 29.52 34.90
N ILE A 20 -31.36 30.34 35.60
CA ILE A 20 -29.90 30.41 35.39
C ILE A 20 -29.23 29.08 35.77
N ILE A 21 -29.59 28.51 36.93
CA ILE A 21 -29.06 27.22 37.37
C ILE A 21 -29.43 26.11 36.36
N PHE A 22 -30.67 26.10 35.89
CA PHE A 22 -31.14 25.15 34.89
C PHE A 22 -30.34 25.24 33.58
N ILE A 23 -30.08 26.46 33.09
CA ILE A 23 -29.25 26.69 31.90
C ILE A 23 -27.81 26.19 32.11
N ILE A 24 -27.20 26.46 33.27
CA ILE A 24 -25.85 26.00 33.59
C ILE A 24 -25.78 24.46 33.59
N CYS A 25 -26.77 23.79 34.17
CA CYS A 25 -26.85 22.32 34.16
C CYS A 25 -26.95 21.76 32.74
N LEU A 26 -27.76 22.37 31.86
CA LEU A 26 -27.88 21.94 30.47
C LEU A 26 -26.55 22.06 29.72
N PHE A 27 -25.84 23.18 29.88
CA PHE A 27 -24.53 23.36 29.25
C PHE A 27 -23.50 22.35 29.77
N ALA A 28 -23.51 22.05 31.07
CA ALA A 28 -22.60 21.06 31.65
C ALA A 28 -22.82 19.65 31.08
N VAL A 29 -24.08 19.25 30.85
CA VAL A 29 -24.41 17.96 30.23
C VAL A 29 -23.94 17.92 28.77
N ILE A 30 -24.21 18.97 27.98
CA ILE A 30 -23.79 19.04 26.58
C ILE A 30 -22.26 18.93 26.47
N ILE A 31 -21.52 19.72 27.26
CA ILE A 31 -20.05 19.68 27.26
C ILE A 31 -19.53 18.28 27.64
N SER A 32 -20.15 17.64 28.64
CA SER A 32 -19.76 16.29 29.07
C SER A 32 -19.96 15.25 27.96
N THR A 33 -21.06 15.32 27.20
CA THR A 33 -21.31 14.41 26.08
C THR A 33 -20.31 14.60 24.94
N ILE A 34 -19.93 15.84 24.63
CA ILE A 34 -18.94 16.16 23.60
C ILE A 34 -17.57 15.62 24.01
N ILE A 35 -17.15 15.85 25.26
CA ILE A 35 -15.88 15.34 25.78
C ILE A 35 -15.88 13.80 25.74
N TYR A 36 -16.97 13.16 26.20
CA TYR A 36 -17.06 11.71 26.18
C TYR A 36 -17.01 11.16 24.75
N GLY A 37 -17.75 11.75 23.82
CA GLY A 37 -17.71 11.39 22.39
C GLY A 37 -16.32 11.57 21.78
N PHE A 38 -15.64 12.68 22.07
CA PHE A 38 -14.29 12.93 21.58
C PHE A 38 -13.27 11.97 22.20
N THR A 39 -13.41 11.60 23.47
CA THR A 39 -12.54 10.60 24.11
C THR A 39 -12.78 9.19 23.58
N VAL A 40 -14.02 8.81 23.27
CA VAL A 40 -14.37 7.51 22.66
C VAL A 40 -13.86 7.46 21.22
N LEU A 41 -14.03 8.54 20.45
CA LEU A 41 -13.51 8.65 19.09
C LEU A 41 -11.97 8.61 19.07
N LYS A 42 -11.32 9.33 20.00
CA LYS A 42 -9.86 9.29 20.17
C LYS A 42 -9.39 7.91 20.58
N ARG A 43 -10.08 7.22 21.49
CA ARG A 43 -9.79 5.84 21.86
C ARG A 43 -9.99 4.88 20.69
N HIS A 44 -11.00 5.07 19.82
CA HIS A 44 -11.17 4.28 18.60
C HIS A 44 -10.06 4.55 17.57
N ALA A 45 -9.62 5.79 17.43
CA ALA A 45 -8.49 6.16 16.59
C ALA A 45 -7.15 5.62 17.14
N GLU A 46 -6.96 5.60 18.47
CA GLU A 46 -5.76 5.06 19.13
C GLU A 46 -5.77 3.53 19.25
N SER A 47 -6.94 2.89 19.30
CA SER A 47 -7.09 1.42 19.37
C SER A 47 -7.06 0.72 18.02
N GLN A 48 -7.21 1.44 16.90
CA GLN A 48 -6.82 0.90 15.60
C GLN A 48 -5.29 0.85 15.53
N SER A 49 -4.74 -0.29 15.94
CA SER A 49 -3.32 -0.57 15.77
C SER A 49 -2.90 -0.28 14.31
N PRO A 50 -1.77 0.39 14.06
CA PRO A 50 -1.23 0.59 12.71
C PRO A 50 -1.10 -0.72 11.90
N SER A 51 -1.03 -1.86 12.59
CA SER A 51 -1.04 -3.19 11.96
C SER A 51 -2.37 -3.54 11.29
N THR A 52 -3.52 -3.10 11.80
CA THR A 52 -4.83 -3.39 11.18
C THR A 52 -5.05 -2.58 9.90
N ASN A 53 -4.55 -1.33 9.88
CA ASN A 53 -4.64 -0.45 8.71
C ASN A 53 -3.77 -0.94 7.55
N SER A 54 -2.53 -1.37 7.84
CA SER A 54 -1.65 -1.94 6.81
C SER A 54 -2.16 -3.27 6.24
N VAL A 55 -2.74 -4.14 7.07
CA VAL A 55 -3.35 -5.41 6.61
C VAL A 55 -4.53 -5.15 5.66
N ARG A 56 -5.41 -4.22 6.00
CA ARG A 56 -6.55 -3.84 5.13
C ARG A 56 -6.08 -3.26 3.80
N ALA A 57 -5.07 -2.40 3.83
CA ALA A 57 -4.53 -1.80 2.61
C ALA A 57 -3.85 -2.85 1.70
N ILE A 58 -3.16 -3.85 2.27
CA ILE A 58 -2.64 -5.00 1.51
C ILE A 58 -3.79 -5.78 0.84
N GLN A 59 -4.89 -6.04 1.56
CA GLN A 59 -6.05 -6.74 0.99
C GLN A 59 -6.65 -5.98 -0.19
N VAL A 60 -6.82 -4.66 -0.08
CA VAL A 60 -7.36 -3.82 -1.16
C VAL A 60 -6.47 -3.87 -2.39
N VAL A 61 -5.16 -3.65 -2.23
CA VAL A 61 -4.21 -3.65 -3.37
C VAL A 61 -4.12 -5.03 -4.02
N CYS A 62 -4.14 -6.10 -3.24
CA CYS A 62 -4.08 -7.46 -3.77
C CYS A 62 -5.39 -7.92 -4.42
N SER A 63 -6.54 -7.33 -4.07
CA SER A 63 -7.84 -7.73 -4.61
C SER A 63 -7.99 -7.51 -6.12
N VAL A 64 -7.24 -6.57 -6.70
CA VAL A 64 -7.24 -6.26 -8.14
C VAL A 64 -6.16 -6.99 -8.92
N THR A 65 -5.45 -7.94 -8.28
CA THR A 65 -4.39 -8.72 -8.93
C THR A 65 -4.92 -10.05 -9.45
N TRP A 66 -4.23 -10.63 -10.43
CA TRP A 66 -4.53 -11.97 -10.95
C TRP A 66 -4.38 -13.08 -9.89
N TYR A 67 -3.55 -12.86 -8.86
CA TYR A 67 -3.27 -13.85 -7.81
C TYR A 67 -3.40 -13.23 -6.40
N PRO A 68 -4.62 -12.92 -5.93
CA PRO A 68 -4.82 -12.18 -4.68
C PRO A 68 -4.21 -12.86 -3.44
N HIS A 69 -4.41 -14.18 -3.29
CA HIS A 69 -3.88 -14.93 -2.15
C HIS A 69 -2.35 -14.92 -2.11
N HIS A 70 -1.71 -15.11 -3.26
CA HIS A 70 -0.25 -15.07 -3.37
C HIS A 70 0.28 -13.67 -3.08
N CYS A 71 -0.36 -12.63 -3.63
CA CYS A 71 -0.03 -11.24 -3.35
C CYS A 71 -0.06 -10.93 -1.84
N ILE A 72 -1.14 -11.32 -1.15
CA ILE A 72 -1.29 -11.11 0.30
C ILE A 72 -0.17 -11.83 1.08
N ALA A 73 0.08 -13.10 0.75
CA ALA A 73 1.09 -13.91 1.42
C ALA A 73 2.49 -13.31 1.26
N SER A 74 2.88 -12.97 0.02
CA SER A 74 4.22 -12.47 -0.30
C SER A 74 4.48 -11.08 0.30
N ILE A 75 3.53 -10.15 0.18
CA ILE A 75 3.67 -8.80 0.77
C ILE A 75 3.71 -8.87 2.30
N SER A 76 2.86 -9.71 2.91
CA SER A 76 2.83 -9.89 4.37
C SER A 76 4.12 -10.55 4.90
N ALA A 77 4.70 -11.49 4.17
CA ALA A 77 5.99 -12.08 4.50
C ALA A 77 7.12 -11.03 4.38
N GLN A 78 7.13 -10.25 3.31
CA GLN A 78 8.14 -9.21 3.11
C GLN A 78 8.06 -8.12 4.18
N ARG A 79 6.86 -7.73 4.58
CA ARG A 79 6.64 -6.76 5.67
C ARG A 79 7.26 -7.22 6.99
N ARG A 80 7.09 -8.51 7.33
CA ARG A 80 7.67 -9.10 8.55
C ARG A 80 9.20 -9.05 8.55
N ARG A 81 9.84 -9.24 7.39
CA ARG A 81 11.30 -9.26 7.23
C ARG A 81 11.97 -7.89 7.36
N ARG A 82 11.25 -6.80 7.10
CA ARG A 82 11.83 -5.44 6.99
C ARG A 82 11.33 -4.47 8.08
N HIS A 83 10.94 -4.99 9.24
CA HIS A 83 10.51 -4.17 10.36
C HIS A 83 11.68 -3.33 10.92
N PRO A 84 11.51 -2.02 11.24
CA PRO A 84 10.26 -1.26 11.26
C PRO A 84 10.06 -0.39 10.00
N PHE A 85 9.00 -0.66 9.24
CA PHE A 85 8.44 0.38 8.38
C PHE A 85 7.76 1.42 9.25
N SER A 86 8.03 2.70 9.00
CA SER A 86 7.36 3.79 9.72
C SER A 86 5.86 3.69 9.47
N LYS A 87 5.07 3.75 10.56
CA LYS A 87 3.63 3.44 10.61
C LYS A 87 2.76 4.30 9.68
N ASN A 88 3.32 5.38 9.14
CA ASN A 88 2.61 6.39 8.34
C ASN A 88 3.18 6.56 6.92
N ASP A 89 3.94 5.59 6.39
CA ASP A 89 4.51 5.70 5.04
C ASP A 89 3.46 5.31 3.97
N PRO A 90 2.92 6.28 3.19
CA PRO A 90 1.91 6.01 2.16
C PRO A 90 2.49 5.13 1.03
N SER A 91 3.81 5.12 0.88
CA SER A 91 4.53 4.35 -0.14
C SER A 91 4.87 2.93 0.35
N MET A 92 4.55 2.56 1.59
CA MET A 92 4.95 1.29 2.19
C MET A 92 4.55 0.08 1.33
N ILE A 93 3.31 0.02 0.85
CA ILE A 93 2.83 -1.12 0.05
C ILE A 93 3.53 -1.15 -1.31
N PHE A 94 3.75 0.00 -1.93
CA PHE A 94 4.47 0.10 -3.19
C PHE A 94 5.91 -0.41 -3.06
N THR A 95 6.63 0.07 -2.05
CA THR A 95 8.00 -0.35 -1.74
C THR A 95 8.06 -1.84 -1.41
N LEU A 96 7.13 -2.37 -0.60
CA LEU A 96 7.04 -3.80 -0.32
C LEU A 96 6.80 -4.63 -1.59
N SER A 97 5.91 -4.17 -2.47
CA SER A 97 5.58 -4.86 -3.72
C SER A 97 6.78 -4.93 -4.65
N LEU A 98 7.54 -3.83 -4.79
CA LEU A 98 8.78 -3.82 -5.56
C LEU A 98 9.81 -4.79 -5.00
N HIS A 99 9.99 -4.83 -3.68
CA HIS A 99 10.89 -5.80 -3.06
C HIS A 99 10.48 -7.25 -3.32
N VAL A 100 9.18 -7.56 -3.21
CA VAL A 100 8.66 -8.90 -3.55
C VAL A 100 9.03 -9.22 -5.00
N ALA A 101 8.68 -8.36 -5.95
CA ALA A 101 8.95 -8.59 -7.37
C ALA A 101 10.44 -8.78 -7.67
N ILE A 102 11.32 -7.95 -7.11
CA ILE A 102 12.77 -8.06 -7.27
C ILE A 102 13.29 -9.39 -6.69
N ASN A 103 12.83 -9.77 -5.50
CA ASN A 103 13.26 -10.99 -4.83
C ASN A 103 12.82 -12.25 -5.58
N GLU A 104 11.65 -12.24 -6.19
CA GLU A 104 11.17 -13.36 -7.03
C GLU A 104 11.90 -13.43 -8.37
N LEU A 105 12.22 -12.28 -8.98
CA LEU A 105 12.81 -12.24 -10.32
C LEU A 105 14.32 -12.47 -10.33
N LYS A 106 15.04 -12.01 -9.29
CA LYS A 106 16.50 -12.06 -9.23
C LYS A 106 17.10 -13.48 -9.35
N PRO A 107 16.55 -14.53 -8.69
CA PRO A 107 17.03 -15.90 -8.86
C PRO A 107 16.89 -16.42 -10.31
N LEU A 108 15.88 -15.93 -11.04
CA LEU A 108 15.54 -16.41 -12.37
C LEU A 108 16.51 -15.91 -13.45
N ILE A 109 17.24 -14.81 -13.23
CA ILE A 109 18.18 -14.23 -14.21
C ILE A 109 19.27 -15.23 -14.64
N SER A 110 19.66 -16.13 -13.74
CA SER A 110 20.71 -17.13 -14.01
C SER A 110 20.21 -18.33 -14.83
N LEU A 111 18.90 -18.58 -14.85
CA LEU A 111 18.32 -19.77 -15.46
C LEU A 111 18.54 -19.82 -16.98
N PRO A 112 18.30 -18.74 -17.76
CA PRO A 112 18.50 -18.81 -19.20
C PRO A 112 19.96 -19.10 -19.57
N LYS A 113 20.93 -18.53 -18.84
CA LYS A 113 22.36 -18.83 -19.04
C LYS A 113 22.67 -20.31 -18.76
N LYS A 114 22.11 -20.87 -17.68
CA LYS A 114 22.30 -22.29 -17.31
C LYS A 114 21.66 -23.25 -18.31
N LEU A 115 20.55 -22.87 -18.92
CA LEU A 115 19.89 -23.65 -19.97
C LEU A 115 20.65 -23.53 -21.30
N ALA A 116 21.16 -22.34 -21.62
CA ALA A 116 21.92 -22.09 -22.84
C ALA A 116 23.17 -22.98 -22.90
N SER A 117 23.86 -23.20 -21.77
CA SER A 117 25.03 -24.08 -21.72
C SER A 117 24.72 -25.57 -21.89
N LYS A 118 23.44 -25.97 -21.89
CA LYS A 118 23.02 -27.37 -22.04
C LYS A 118 22.48 -27.71 -23.43
N THR A 119 22.22 -26.72 -24.27
CA THR A 119 21.69 -26.93 -25.61
C THR A 119 22.79 -26.80 -26.67
N ARG A 120 22.76 -27.68 -27.67
CA ARG A 120 23.59 -27.59 -28.89
C ARG A 120 22.89 -26.82 -30.01
N ASN A 121 21.59 -26.55 -29.87
CA ASN A 121 20.84 -25.78 -30.86
C ASN A 121 21.18 -24.29 -30.70
N HIS A 122 21.80 -23.72 -31.74
CA HIS A 122 22.24 -22.33 -31.75
C HIS A 122 21.08 -21.33 -31.59
N GLN A 123 19.93 -21.60 -32.20
CA GLN A 123 18.75 -20.74 -32.14
C GLN A 123 18.19 -20.68 -30.70
N ILE A 124 18.03 -21.85 -30.07
CA ILE A 124 17.60 -21.97 -28.66
C ILE A 124 18.63 -21.31 -27.73
N ASN A 125 19.93 -21.50 -27.99
CA ASN A 125 20.99 -20.87 -27.21
C ASN A 125 20.90 -19.33 -27.28
N SER A 126 20.67 -18.76 -28.46
CA SER A 126 20.52 -17.31 -28.66
C SER A 126 19.28 -16.79 -27.93
N ALA A 127 18.12 -17.42 -28.12
CA ALA A 127 16.87 -17.02 -27.47
C ALA A 127 16.98 -17.03 -25.93
N LEU A 128 17.67 -18.02 -25.36
CA LEU A 128 17.94 -18.08 -23.93
C LEU A 128 18.87 -16.95 -23.46
N LYS A 129 19.93 -16.64 -24.22
CA LYS A 129 20.81 -15.50 -23.88
C LYS A 129 20.05 -14.18 -23.90
N ASP A 130 19.19 -13.98 -24.90
CA ASP A 130 18.39 -12.75 -25.01
C ASP A 130 17.32 -12.66 -23.92
N CYS A 131 16.67 -13.77 -23.57
CA CYS A 131 15.82 -13.81 -22.38
C CYS A 131 16.59 -13.40 -21.11
N GLY A 132 17.80 -13.92 -20.91
CA GLY A 132 18.64 -13.55 -19.75
C GLY A 132 18.88 -12.03 -19.66
N LYS A 133 19.14 -11.36 -20.80
CA LYS A 133 19.28 -9.90 -20.86
C LYS A 133 17.98 -9.19 -20.49
N LEU A 134 16.84 -9.65 -21.01
CA LEU A 134 15.52 -9.08 -20.73
C LEU A 134 15.14 -9.20 -19.25
N LEU A 135 15.41 -10.34 -18.61
CA LEU A 135 15.18 -10.52 -17.16
C LEU A 135 16.08 -9.58 -16.34
N ASN A 136 17.35 -9.44 -16.72
CA ASN A 136 18.27 -8.53 -16.05
C ASN A 136 17.83 -7.06 -16.19
N TYR A 137 17.40 -6.66 -17.38
CA TYR A 137 16.87 -5.32 -17.61
C TYR A 137 15.58 -5.08 -16.81
N SER A 138 14.71 -6.09 -16.68
CA SER A 138 13.52 -6.03 -15.83
C SER A 138 13.85 -5.74 -14.37
N VAL A 139 14.82 -6.46 -13.78
CA VAL A 139 15.27 -6.20 -12.41
C VAL A 139 15.89 -4.82 -12.26
N SER A 140 16.65 -4.35 -13.26
CA SER A 140 17.21 -2.98 -13.27
C SER A 140 16.11 -1.92 -13.19
N GLN A 141 15.05 -2.07 -14.00
CA GLN A 141 13.91 -1.14 -14.00
C GLN A 141 13.16 -1.15 -12.66
N LEU A 142 12.95 -2.33 -12.05
CA LEU A 142 12.32 -2.43 -10.73
C LEU A 142 13.18 -1.79 -9.62
N ASN A 143 14.50 -1.99 -9.65
CA ASN A 143 15.42 -1.32 -8.72
C ASN A 143 15.40 0.19 -8.89
N ARG A 144 15.31 0.69 -10.13
CA ARG A 144 15.19 2.12 -10.42
C ARG A 144 13.90 2.70 -9.82
N SER A 145 12.78 1.98 -9.98
CA SER A 145 11.51 2.34 -9.33
C SER A 145 11.64 2.36 -7.81
N LEU A 146 12.36 1.40 -7.23
CA LEU A 146 12.55 1.31 -5.78
C LEU A 146 13.35 2.51 -5.23
N ILE A 147 14.49 2.83 -5.85
CA ILE A 147 15.34 3.95 -5.44
C ILE A 147 14.59 5.28 -5.58
N SER A 148 13.85 5.46 -6.67
CA SER A 148 13.05 6.67 -6.90
C SER A 148 11.94 6.82 -5.85
N SER A 149 11.33 5.72 -5.42
CA SER A 149 10.26 5.73 -4.40
C SER A 149 10.73 6.04 -2.97
N ASP A 150 11.98 5.74 -2.64
CA ASP A 150 12.53 5.93 -1.28
C ASP A 150 13.01 7.37 -1.04
N GLY A 151 13.41 8.08 -2.11
CA GLY A 151 14.06 9.39 -2.04
C GLY A 151 13.16 10.63 -1.87
N LYS A 152 11.82 10.52 -1.95
CA LYS A 152 10.92 11.69 -1.98
C LYS A 152 9.64 11.50 -1.17
N LYS A 153 9.77 11.40 0.16
CA LYS A 153 8.63 11.27 1.09
C LYS A 153 7.66 12.47 1.14
N SER A 154 7.94 13.58 0.45
CA SER A 154 7.13 14.80 0.55
C SER A 154 6.47 15.30 -0.74
N MET A 155 6.86 14.86 -1.94
CA MET A 155 6.23 15.34 -3.18
C MET A 155 6.35 14.28 -4.29
N ALA A 156 5.45 13.30 -4.29
CA ALA A 156 5.18 12.56 -5.51
C ALA A 156 4.58 13.55 -6.52
N ASN A 157 5.35 13.92 -7.54
CA ASN A 157 4.83 14.71 -8.66
C ASN A 157 4.43 13.78 -9.81
N GLU A 158 3.62 14.30 -10.73
CA GLU A 158 3.08 13.54 -11.85
C GLU A 158 4.20 12.89 -12.69
N THR A 159 5.32 13.59 -12.87
CA THR A 159 6.48 13.09 -13.62
C THR A 159 7.12 11.88 -12.94
N MET A 160 7.29 11.91 -11.61
CA MET A 160 7.79 10.75 -10.86
C MET A 160 6.86 9.55 -10.98
N ILE A 161 5.54 9.74 -10.85
CA ILE A 161 4.57 8.65 -10.99
C ILE A 161 4.60 8.09 -12.42
N GLY A 162 4.73 8.97 -13.43
CA GLY A 162 4.90 8.59 -14.83
C GLY A 162 6.14 7.73 -15.05
N ASP A 163 7.29 8.15 -14.52
CA ASP A 163 8.56 7.42 -14.60
C ASP A 163 8.47 6.04 -13.92
N LEU A 164 7.94 5.99 -12.69
CA LEU A 164 7.73 4.74 -11.95
C LEU A 164 6.87 3.77 -12.75
N THR A 165 5.76 4.27 -13.31
CA THR A 165 4.83 3.50 -14.13
C THR A 165 5.50 3.00 -15.40
N ALA A 166 6.29 3.84 -16.08
CA ALA A 166 7.01 3.49 -17.30
C ALA A 166 8.06 2.40 -17.04
N TRP A 167 8.86 2.52 -15.98
CA TRP A 167 9.85 1.51 -15.63
C TRP A 167 9.21 0.17 -15.26
N ILE A 168 8.12 0.17 -14.49
CA ILE A 168 7.38 -1.06 -14.16
C ILE A 168 6.80 -1.71 -15.43
N ARG A 169 6.14 -0.94 -16.28
CA ARG A 169 5.60 -1.44 -17.56
C ARG A 169 6.70 -1.99 -18.47
N SER A 170 7.85 -1.32 -18.52
CA SER A 170 9.03 -1.81 -19.24
C SER A 170 9.48 -3.16 -18.70
N GLY A 171 9.64 -3.30 -17.38
CA GLY A 171 9.99 -4.57 -16.74
C GLY A 171 9.02 -5.70 -17.09
N ILE A 172 7.72 -5.45 -16.99
CA ILE A 172 6.68 -6.45 -17.37
C ILE A 172 6.81 -6.83 -18.84
N SER A 173 6.95 -5.85 -19.74
CA SER A 173 7.09 -6.09 -21.18
C SER A 173 8.32 -6.93 -21.53
N ASN A 174 9.44 -6.74 -20.83
CA ASN A 174 10.64 -7.52 -21.06
C ASN A 174 10.47 -8.98 -20.63
N ILE A 175 9.79 -9.24 -19.50
CA ILE A 175 9.44 -10.60 -19.08
C ILE A 175 8.55 -11.26 -20.14
N ASP A 176 7.52 -10.57 -20.62
CA ASP A 176 6.62 -11.04 -21.67
C ASP A 176 7.37 -11.37 -22.98
N LYS A 177 8.27 -10.48 -23.42
CA LYS A 177 9.13 -10.72 -24.58
C LYS A 177 10.03 -11.94 -24.41
N CYS A 178 10.61 -12.15 -23.23
CA CYS A 178 11.39 -13.37 -22.96
C CYS A 178 10.49 -14.60 -23.11
N LEU A 179 9.32 -14.62 -22.46
CA LEU A 179 8.43 -15.78 -22.49
C LEU A 179 7.97 -16.12 -23.92
N LYS A 180 7.53 -15.11 -24.68
CA LYS A 180 7.14 -15.26 -26.09
C LYS A 180 8.29 -15.76 -26.96
N GLY A 181 9.51 -15.24 -26.76
CA GLY A 181 10.69 -15.70 -27.48
C GLY A 181 11.00 -17.17 -27.22
N LEU A 182 10.84 -17.64 -25.97
CA LEU A 182 11.02 -19.05 -25.62
C LEU A 182 9.89 -19.95 -26.15
N GLU A 183 8.66 -19.45 -26.18
CA GLU A 183 7.50 -20.18 -26.71
C GLU A 183 7.59 -20.39 -28.23
N SER A 184 8.00 -19.37 -28.99
CA SER A 184 8.24 -19.48 -30.45
C SER A 184 9.23 -20.59 -30.78
N MET A 185 10.31 -20.70 -29.99
CA MET A 185 11.31 -21.76 -30.15
C MET A 185 10.74 -23.15 -29.91
N LYS A 186 9.82 -23.29 -28.94
CA LYS A 186 9.15 -24.56 -28.67
C LYS A 186 8.25 -24.97 -29.82
N SER A 187 7.49 -24.04 -30.41
CA SER A 187 6.63 -24.34 -31.56
C SER A 187 7.43 -24.69 -32.82
N GLU A 188 8.47 -23.92 -33.13
CA GLU A 188 9.36 -24.18 -34.28
C GLU A 188 10.03 -25.56 -34.16
N TRP A 189 10.47 -25.92 -32.95
CA TRP A 189 11.09 -27.22 -32.73
C TRP A 189 10.11 -28.40 -32.87
N ARG A 190 8.86 -28.26 -32.41
CA ARG A 190 7.84 -29.31 -32.59
C ARG A 190 7.57 -29.56 -34.08
N VAL A 191 7.40 -28.50 -34.87
CA VAL A 191 7.14 -28.61 -36.31
C VAL A 191 8.32 -29.21 -37.06
N ALA A 192 9.56 -28.95 -36.63
CA ALA A 192 10.75 -29.54 -37.23
C ALA A 192 11.01 -31.02 -36.82
N SER A 193 10.25 -31.55 -35.86
CA SER A 193 10.37 -32.94 -35.36
C SER A 193 9.28 -33.88 -35.87
N GLU A 194 8.33 -33.36 -36.63
CA GLU A 194 7.28 -34.09 -37.36
C GLU A 194 7.68 -34.24 -38.84
#